data_AF-A0A845I3D0-F1
#
_entry.id   AF-A0A845I3D0-F1
#
_cell.length_a   1.000
_cell.length_b   1.000
_cell.length_c   1.000
_cell.angle_alpha   90.00
_cell.angle_beta   90.00
_cell.angle_gamma   90.00
#
_symmetry.space_group_name_H-M   'P 1'
#
loop_
_entity.id
_entity.type
_entity.pdbx_description
1 polymer ?
#
loop_
_entity_poly.entity_id
_entity_poly.type
_entity_poly.pdbx_seq_one_letter_code
_entity_poly.pdbx_strand_id
1 'polypeptide(L)'
;MRTLPHPDGLARCCGKGALVLALLAALCAPSQTLAASATHRVIIEAMQFSPQVLEIKAGDTVEWINKDPFPHDAVSRVPQFTSGTIPAGARWTFVARRQGSFAYACTLHPMMQARIIVK
;
A
#
# COMPACT_ATOMS: atom_id res chain seq x y z
N MET A 1 66.63 9.66 25.99
CA MET A 1 66.02 10.87 25.41
C MET A 1 66.03 10.73 23.89
N ARG A 2 64.85 10.97 23.26
CA ARG A 2 64.63 11.29 21.83
C ARG A 2 64.85 10.14 20.82
N THR A 3 63.80 9.43 20.37
CA THR A 3 62.82 9.71 19.27
C THR A 3 63.43 9.62 17.86
N LEU A 4 63.16 8.54 17.11
CA LEU A 4 62.16 8.39 16.02
C LEU A 4 62.87 8.37 14.62
N PRO A 5 62.22 7.96 13.52
CA PRO A 5 62.25 6.60 12.96
C PRO A 5 62.87 6.57 11.53
N HIS A 6 63.07 5.38 10.97
CA HIS A 6 63.48 5.21 9.56
C HIS A 6 62.25 4.86 8.70
N PRO A 7 62.15 5.37 7.45
CA PRO A 7 60.91 5.44 6.69
C PRO A 7 60.47 4.12 6.05
N ASP A 8 59.14 3.94 6.01
CA ASP A 8 58.40 2.91 5.31
C ASP A 8 58.70 2.92 3.80
N GLY A 9 59.41 1.89 3.34
CA GLY A 9 59.60 1.60 1.92
C GLY A 9 58.37 0.90 1.36
N LEU A 10 57.53 1.65 0.63
CA LEU A 10 56.50 1.06 -0.24
C LEU A 10 57.16 0.33 -1.41
N ALA A 11 57.33 -0.99 -1.26
CA ALA A 11 57.59 -1.88 -2.38
C ALA A 11 56.26 -2.24 -3.07
N ARG A 12 56.00 -1.56 -4.20
CA ARG A 12 55.06 -2.02 -5.24
C ARG A 12 55.53 -3.39 -5.75
N CYS A 13 54.81 -4.46 -5.41
CA CYS A 13 54.85 -5.70 -6.17
C CYS A 13 53.67 -5.75 -7.14
N CYS A 14 53.99 -5.59 -8.42
CA CYS A 14 53.13 -5.95 -9.53
C CYS A 14 53.20 -7.48 -9.68
N GLY A 15 52.13 -8.19 -9.31
CA GLY A 15 52.06 -9.65 -9.36
C GLY A 15 50.79 -10.11 -10.06
N LYS A 16 50.95 -10.58 -11.29
CA LYS A 16 49.91 -11.19 -12.12
C LYS A 16 49.41 -12.49 -11.47
N GLY A 17 48.09 -12.70 -11.53
CA GLY A 17 47.50 -14.03 -11.68
C GLY A 17 47.40 -14.89 -10.42
N ALA A 18 46.21 -14.92 -9.83
CA ALA A 18 45.66 -16.14 -9.27
C ALA A 18 44.15 -16.14 -9.53
N LEU A 19 43.74 -16.98 -10.47
CA LEU A 19 42.37 -17.35 -10.76
C LEU A 19 41.78 -17.98 -9.49
N VAL A 20 41.03 -17.21 -8.70
CA VAL A 20 40.31 -17.77 -7.55
C VAL A 20 39.08 -18.50 -8.08
N LEU A 21 39.10 -19.81 -7.83
CA LEU A 21 38.07 -20.80 -8.08
C LEU A 21 36.66 -20.31 -7.72
N ALA A 22 35.73 -20.72 -8.58
CA ALA A 22 34.30 -20.48 -8.49
C ALA A 22 33.69 -20.82 -7.10
N LEU A 23 33.02 -19.84 -6.51
CA LEU A 23 31.82 -20.07 -5.70
C LEU A 23 30.64 -19.40 -6.42
N LEU A 24 30.11 -20.07 -7.44
CA LEU A 24 28.76 -19.80 -7.95
C LEU A 24 27.76 -20.57 -7.08
N ALA A 25 27.60 -20.14 -5.82
CA ALA A 25 26.39 -20.46 -5.08
C ALA A 25 25.29 -19.51 -5.60
N ALA A 26 24.69 -19.87 -6.73
CA ALA A 26 23.57 -19.13 -7.30
C ALA A 26 22.42 -19.15 -6.28
N LEU A 27 22.14 -17.97 -5.71
CA LEU A 27 21.07 -17.73 -4.75
C LEU A 27 19.75 -18.27 -5.29
N CYS A 28 19.24 -19.35 -4.69
CA CYS A 28 17.84 -19.72 -4.82
C CYS A 28 17.04 -18.76 -3.93
N ALA A 29 16.80 -17.54 -4.42
CA ALA A 29 15.93 -16.60 -3.74
C ALA A 29 14.47 -17.08 -3.90
N PRO A 30 13.69 -17.17 -2.82
CA PRO A 30 12.27 -17.48 -2.94
C PRO A 30 11.59 -16.38 -3.75
N SER A 31 10.99 -16.75 -4.88
CA SER A 31 10.12 -15.86 -5.64
C SER A 31 8.92 -15.50 -4.78
N GLN A 32 8.94 -14.32 -4.18
CA GLN A 32 7.76 -13.77 -3.52
C GLN A 32 6.72 -13.50 -4.60
N THR A 33 5.74 -14.40 -4.70
CA THR A 33 4.59 -14.19 -5.57
C THR A 33 3.81 -13.04 -4.95
N LEU A 34 3.88 -11.85 -5.56
CA LEU A 34 3.02 -10.73 -5.19
C LEU A 34 1.57 -11.19 -5.36
N ALA A 35 0.84 -11.26 -4.25
CA ALA A 35 -0.60 -11.52 -4.30
C ALA A 35 -1.26 -10.43 -5.16
N ALA A 36 -2.10 -10.84 -6.11
CA ALA A 36 -2.84 -9.90 -6.94
C ALA A 36 -3.78 -9.06 -6.06
N SER A 37 -3.83 -7.75 -6.34
CA SER A 37 -4.77 -6.82 -5.71
C SER A 37 -6.21 -7.23 -6.03
N ALA A 38 -7.05 -7.33 -5.00
CA ALA A 38 -8.47 -7.65 -5.15
C ALA A 38 -9.33 -6.38 -5.26
N THR A 39 -10.50 -6.50 -5.88
CA THR A 39 -11.53 -5.45 -5.87
C THR A 39 -12.68 -5.85 -4.96
N HIS A 40 -13.01 -4.99 -4.01
CA HIS A 40 -14.10 -5.17 -3.05
C HIS A 40 -15.19 -4.14 -3.31
N ARG A 41 -16.46 -4.52 -3.12
CA ARG A 41 -17.60 -3.64 -3.40
C ARG A 41 -18.27 -3.16 -2.12
N VAL A 42 -18.63 -1.88 -2.12
CA VAL A 42 -19.53 -1.26 -1.16
C VAL A 42 -20.78 -0.82 -1.91
N ILE A 43 -21.92 -1.43 -1.61
CA ILE A 43 -23.20 -1.05 -2.19
C ILE A 43 -23.79 0.09 -1.35
N ILE A 44 -24.22 1.16 -2.01
CA ILE A 44 -25.00 2.23 -1.39
C ILE A 44 -26.46 2.01 -1.77
N GLU A 45 -27.27 1.58 -0.80
CA GLU A 45 -28.68 1.26 -0.99
C GLU A 45 -29.41 1.44 0.35
N ALA A 46 -30.66 1.88 0.29
CA ALA A 46 -31.49 2.13 1.48
C ALA A 46 -30.78 3.05 2.49
N MET A 47 -30.13 4.12 1.99
CA MET A 47 -29.41 5.10 2.82
C MET A 47 -28.32 4.48 3.68
N GLN A 48 -27.64 3.44 3.19
CA GLN A 48 -26.62 2.71 3.94
C GLN A 48 -25.45 2.29 3.06
N PHE A 49 -24.25 2.22 3.64
CA PHE A 49 -23.12 1.53 3.03
C PHE A 49 -23.15 0.05 3.45
N SER A 50 -23.08 -0.86 2.47
CA SER A 50 -23.04 -2.31 2.70
C SER A 50 -21.83 -2.94 2.02
N PRO A 51 -20.93 -3.64 2.76
CA PRO A 51 -20.99 -3.84 4.21
C PRO A 51 -20.62 -2.56 4.98
N GLN A 52 -21.11 -2.42 6.23
CA GLN A 52 -20.71 -1.31 7.11
C GLN A 52 -19.26 -1.42 7.61
N VAL A 53 -18.71 -2.63 7.63
CA VAL A 53 -17.31 -2.90 7.95
C VAL A 53 -16.72 -3.71 6.82
N LEU A 54 -15.72 -3.16 6.15
CA LEU A 54 -15.02 -3.81 5.06
C LEU A 54 -13.56 -4.07 5.48
N GLU A 55 -13.14 -5.33 5.46
CA GLU A 55 -11.75 -5.72 5.72
C GLU A 55 -11.04 -6.12 4.43
N ILE A 56 -9.90 -5.49 4.14
CA ILE A 56 -9.15 -5.64 2.89
C ILE A 56 -7.64 -5.64 3.18
N LYS A 57 -6.84 -5.96 2.16
CA LYS A 57 -5.36 -5.88 2.24
C LYS A 57 -4.86 -4.56 1.68
N ALA A 58 -3.70 -4.10 2.16
CA ALA A 58 -2.99 -3.02 1.51
C ALA A 58 -2.71 -3.37 0.03
N GLY A 59 -3.10 -2.45 -0.86
CA GLY A 59 -3.03 -2.61 -2.31
C GLY A 59 -4.37 -2.96 -2.97
N ASP A 60 -5.39 -3.38 -2.21
CA ASP A 60 -6.72 -3.69 -2.75
C ASP A 60 -7.46 -2.42 -3.24
N THR A 61 -8.42 -2.62 -4.14
CA THR A 61 -9.34 -1.59 -4.63
C THR A 61 -10.71 -1.72 -3.95
N VAL A 62 -11.31 -0.61 -3.56
CA VAL A 62 -12.71 -0.55 -3.08
C VAL A 62 -13.54 0.21 -4.11
N GLU A 63 -14.65 -0.38 -4.56
CA GLU A 63 -15.62 0.18 -5.50
C GLU A 63 -16.94 0.45 -4.77
N TRP A 64 -17.31 1.72 -4.64
CA TRP A 64 -18.64 2.13 -4.18
C TRP A 64 -19.58 2.16 -5.38
N ILE A 65 -20.76 1.54 -5.24
CA ILE A 65 -21.81 1.50 -6.28
C ILE A 65 -23.06 2.11 -5.67
N ASN A 66 -23.49 3.25 -6.21
CA ASN A 66 -24.71 3.90 -5.75
C ASN A 66 -25.95 3.32 -6.45
N LYS A 67 -26.78 2.60 -5.71
CA LYS A 67 -28.07 2.08 -6.18
C LYS A 67 -29.26 2.89 -5.68
N ASP A 68 -29.06 3.83 -4.76
CA ASP A 68 -30.10 4.75 -4.36
C ASP A 68 -30.46 5.74 -5.49
N PRO A 69 -31.69 6.29 -5.50
CA PRO A 69 -32.12 7.24 -6.53
C PRO A 69 -31.59 8.67 -6.31
N PHE A 70 -30.76 8.90 -5.27
CA PHE A 70 -30.18 10.19 -4.91
C PHE A 70 -28.65 10.12 -4.81
N PRO A 71 -27.95 11.26 -4.96
CA PRO A 71 -26.50 11.31 -4.84
C PRO A 71 -26.02 10.99 -3.42
N HIS A 72 -24.85 10.38 -3.35
CA HIS A 72 -24.10 10.14 -2.11
C HIS A 72 -22.64 10.52 -2.28
N ASP A 73 -21.86 10.46 -1.21
CA ASP A 73 -20.41 10.50 -1.24
C ASP A 73 -19.85 9.56 -0.17
N ALA A 74 -18.55 9.29 -0.22
CA ALA A 74 -17.81 8.53 0.77
C ALA A 74 -16.59 9.35 1.18
N VAL A 75 -16.60 9.89 2.41
CA VAL A 75 -15.55 10.77 2.93
C VAL A 75 -14.99 10.18 4.21
N SER A 76 -13.70 9.86 4.18
CA SER A 76 -12.98 9.39 5.36
C SER A 76 -12.85 10.50 6.41
N ARG A 77 -13.02 10.14 7.69
CA ARG A 77 -12.87 11.07 8.83
C ARG A 77 -11.42 11.49 9.07
N VAL A 78 -10.47 10.77 8.47
CA VAL A 78 -9.05 11.16 8.39
C VAL A 78 -8.63 11.26 6.93
N PRO A 79 -7.53 11.95 6.58
CA PRO A 79 -7.16 12.22 5.18
C PRO A 79 -6.65 10.97 4.42
N GLN A 80 -7.56 10.06 4.08
CA GLN A 80 -7.29 8.90 3.20
C GLN A 80 -7.95 9.06 1.84
N PHE A 81 -9.22 9.46 1.84
CA PHE A 81 -10.02 9.56 0.62
C PHE A 81 -11.22 10.50 0.78
N THR A 82 -11.63 11.06 -0.35
CA THR A 82 -12.92 11.72 -0.57
C THR A 82 -13.35 11.35 -1.99
N SER A 83 -14.58 10.85 -2.16
CA SER A 83 -15.07 10.47 -3.48
C SER A 83 -15.56 11.64 -4.33
N GLY A 84 -15.89 12.77 -3.70
CA GLY A 84 -16.85 13.70 -4.27
C GLY A 84 -18.23 13.03 -4.42
N THR A 85 -19.14 13.67 -5.15
CA THR A 85 -20.47 13.11 -5.37
C THR A 85 -20.41 11.86 -6.26
N ILE A 86 -21.12 10.82 -5.85
CA ILE A 86 -21.43 9.59 -6.57
C ILE A 86 -22.91 9.66 -6.96
N PRO A 87 -23.24 10.05 -8.21
CA PRO A 87 -24.63 10.12 -8.68
C PRO A 87 -25.36 8.77 -8.59
N ALA A 88 -26.69 8.80 -8.67
CA ALA A 88 -27.51 7.59 -8.77
C ALA A 88 -27.06 6.70 -9.94
N GLY A 89 -26.90 5.40 -9.69
CA GLY A 89 -26.40 4.42 -10.66
C GLY A 89 -24.90 4.50 -10.98
N ALA A 90 -24.18 5.49 -10.43
CA ALA A 90 -22.75 5.66 -10.67
C ALA A 90 -21.89 4.87 -9.68
N ARG A 91 -20.58 4.89 -9.93
CA ARG A 91 -19.58 4.22 -9.11
C ARG A 91 -18.34 5.09 -8.90
N TRP A 92 -17.63 4.82 -7.82
CA TRP A 92 -16.35 5.44 -7.52
C TRP A 92 -15.38 4.42 -6.91
N THR A 93 -14.08 4.57 -7.17
CA THR A 93 -13.05 3.61 -6.74
C THR A 93 -11.91 4.24 -5.97
N PHE A 94 -11.38 3.52 -4.98
CA PHE A 94 -10.23 3.88 -4.16
C PHE A 94 -9.23 2.72 -4.07
N VAL A 95 -7.93 2.99 -4.17
CA VAL A 95 -6.88 2.00 -3.89
C VAL A 95 -6.35 2.19 -2.47
N ALA A 96 -6.54 1.21 -1.62
CA ALA A 96 -6.19 1.25 -0.20
C ALA A 96 -4.71 0.95 0.02
N ARG A 97 -3.86 1.98 0.06
CA ARG A 97 -2.40 1.80 0.20
C ARG A 97 -1.89 1.80 1.64
N ARG A 98 -2.60 2.49 2.53
CA ARG A 98 -2.15 2.69 3.91
C ARG A 98 -2.90 1.74 4.84
N GLN A 99 -2.15 0.95 5.61
CA GLN A 99 -2.73 0.12 6.67
C GLN A 99 -3.38 0.98 7.76
N GLY A 100 -4.41 0.43 8.39
CA GLY A 100 -5.13 1.09 9.47
C GLY A 100 -6.64 0.90 9.38
N SER A 101 -7.35 1.53 10.33
CA SER A 101 -8.81 1.52 10.40
C SER A 101 -9.34 2.94 10.14
N PHE A 102 -10.15 3.09 9.11
CA PHE A 102 -10.65 4.38 8.64
C PHE A 102 -12.17 4.40 8.67
N ALA A 103 -12.72 5.13 9.65
CA ALA A 103 -14.15 5.46 9.65
C ALA A 103 -14.44 6.51 8.58
N TYR A 104 -15.56 6.36 7.88
CA TYR A 104 -16.02 7.28 6.85
C TYR A 104 -17.54 7.47 6.91
N ALA A 105 -18.03 8.53 6.28
CA ALA A 105 -19.44 8.85 6.23
C ALA A 105 -19.83 9.47 4.88
N CYS A 106 -21.14 9.55 4.63
CA CYS A 106 -21.69 10.44 3.63
C CYS A 106 -21.86 11.85 4.24
N THR A 107 -21.37 12.89 3.57
CA THR A 107 -21.50 14.28 4.03
C THR A 107 -22.91 14.83 3.83
N LEU A 108 -23.64 14.31 2.83
CA LEU A 108 -25.05 14.66 2.59
C LEU A 108 -25.97 14.04 3.65
N HIS A 109 -25.58 12.90 4.21
CA HIS A 109 -26.36 12.11 5.15
C HIS A 109 -25.47 11.58 6.30
N PRO A 110 -25.19 12.38 7.35
CA PRO A 110 -24.17 12.05 8.36
C PRO A 110 -24.42 10.77 9.19
N MET A 111 -25.64 10.23 9.15
CA MET A 111 -25.99 8.95 9.79
C MET A 111 -25.51 7.74 8.97
N MET A 112 -25.19 7.93 7.69
CA MET A 112 -24.58 6.90 6.85
C MET A 112 -23.10 6.79 7.22
N GLN A 113 -22.76 5.78 8.01
CA GLN A 113 -21.40 5.58 8.51
C GLN A 113 -20.94 4.16 8.24
N ALA A 114 -19.64 4.03 7.96
CA ALA A 114 -19.01 2.75 7.73
C ALA A 114 -17.51 2.86 8.01
N ARG A 115 -16.80 1.72 7.89
CA ARG A 115 -15.39 1.61 8.24
C ARG A 115 -14.67 0.66 7.29
N ILE A 116 -13.48 1.07 6.84
CA ILE A 116 -12.54 0.21 6.12
C ILE A 116 -11.40 -0.14 7.07
N ILE A 117 -11.09 -1.43 7.19
CA ILE A 117 -9.88 -1.93 7.85
C ILE A 117 -8.94 -2.44 6.76
N VAL A 118 -7.79 -1.79 6.64
CA VAL A 118 -6.72 -2.19 5.74
C VAL A 118 -5.67 -2.92 6.56
N LYS A 119 -5.54 -4.23 6.33
CA LYS A 119 -4.57 -5.12 6.98
C LYS A 119 -3.25 -5.16 6.20
#